data_AF-A0A549YF58-F1
#
_entry.id   AF-A0A549YF58-F1
#
_cell.length_a   1.000
_cell.length_b   1.000
_cell.length_c   1.000
_cell.angle_alpha   90.00
_cell.angle_beta   90.00
_cell.angle_gamma   90.00
#
_symmetry.space_group_name_H-M   'P 1'
#
loop_
_entity.id
_entity.type
_entity.pdbx_description
1 polymer ?
#
loop_
_entity_poly.entity_id
_entity_poly.type
_entity_poly.pdbx_seq_one_letter_code
_entity_poly.pdbx_strand_id
1 'polypeptide(L)'
;MLERLKKRFKQQKGFTLVELLAVLAILGVILAIAVPSVSGVIGKSKEDADKSNRELMENAARLAHASGVDPEDGAYTLDNLVKEGFLEEKPTNPNTDKDYNGTVEVTNEADDSDVDDYTFEYKPGEDEEEISDDTSGGNDDDDDNNEEDDD
;
A
#
# COMPACT_ATOMS: atom_id res chain seq x y z
N MET A 1 52.49 -34.64 14.96
CA MET A 1 51.08 -34.18 15.09
C MET A 1 50.31 -34.13 13.76
N LEU A 2 50.97 -33.91 12.61
CA LEU A 2 50.34 -33.81 11.28
C LEU A 2 49.59 -35.07 10.79
N GLU A 3 49.98 -36.27 11.24
CA GLU A 3 49.32 -37.52 10.83
C GLU A 3 47.87 -37.66 11.31
N ARG A 4 47.51 -36.99 12.41
CA ARG A 4 46.14 -37.04 12.96
C ARG A 4 45.15 -36.22 12.15
N LEU A 5 45.61 -35.17 11.45
CA LEU A 5 44.77 -34.33 10.57
C LEU A 5 44.39 -35.09 9.28
N LYS A 6 45.35 -35.80 8.67
CA LYS A 6 45.13 -36.54 7.41
C LYS A 6 44.11 -37.68 7.54
N LYS A 7 43.95 -38.23 8.75
CA LYS A 7 42.99 -39.30 9.04
C LYS A 7 41.54 -38.80 9.15
N ARG A 8 41.31 -37.51 9.47
CA ARG A 8 39.97 -36.92 9.58
C ARG A 8 39.30 -36.64 8.23
N PHE A 9 40.06 -36.31 7.20
CA PHE A 9 39.52 -36.14 5.84
C PHE A 9 39.10 -37.45 5.16
N LYS A 10 39.69 -38.58 5.55
CA LYS A 10 39.33 -39.92 5.03
C LYS A 10 38.04 -40.50 5.62
N GLN A 11 37.45 -39.87 6.62
CA GLN A 11 36.24 -40.35 7.31
C GLN A 11 35.00 -39.51 7.02
N GLN A 12 35.06 -38.56 6.09
CA GLN A 12 33.87 -37.84 5.66
C GLN A 12 33.20 -38.61 4.53
N LYS A 13 32.13 -39.33 4.87
CA LYS A 13 31.17 -39.81 3.87
C LYS A 13 30.50 -38.56 3.29
N GLY A 14 30.94 -38.13 2.11
CA GLY A 14 30.36 -37.00 1.40
C GLY A 14 28.95 -37.32 0.90
N PHE A 15 28.07 -36.33 0.89
CA PHE A 15 26.78 -36.38 0.23
C PHE A 15 26.96 -36.74 -1.25
N THR A 16 26.05 -37.54 -1.79
CA THR A 16 26.05 -37.85 -3.23
C THR A 16 25.43 -36.71 -4.04
N LEU A 17 25.85 -36.53 -5.29
CA LEU A 17 25.24 -35.52 -6.18
C LEU A 17 23.74 -35.79 -6.41
N VAL A 18 23.32 -37.06 -6.37
CA VAL A 18 21.93 -37.48 -6.55
C VAL A 18 21.06 -37.00 -5.39
N GLU A 19 21.55 -37.07 -4.15
CA GLU A 19 20.83 -36.54 -2.99
C GLU A 19 20.66 -35.02 -3.07
N LEU A 20 21.71 -34.30 -3.49
CA LEU A 20 21.62 -32.85 -3.68
C LEU A 20 20.62 -32.50 -4.79
N LEU A 21 20.59 -33.27 -5.87
CA LEU A 21 19.70 -33.09 -7.00
C LEU A 21 18.23 -33.32 -6.62
N ALA A 22 17.94 -34.37 -5.84
CA ALA A 22 16.59 -34.64 -5.35
C ALA A 22 16.04 -33.50 -4.48
N VAL A 23 16.89 -32.90 -3.63
CA VAL A 23 16.51 -31.75 -2.79
C VAL A 23 16.22 -30.52 -3.65
N LEU A 24 17.08 -30.21 -4.62
CA LEU A 24 16.85 -29.07 -5.53
C LEU A 24 15.59 -29.25 -6.38
N ALA A 25 15.26 -30.48 -6.79
CA ALA A 25 14.03 -30.76 -7.51
C ALA A 25 12.79 -30.45 -6.65
N ILE A 26 12.77 -30.86 -5.38
CA ILE A 26 11.67 -30.55 -4.46
C ILE A 26 11.58 -29.05 -4.18
N LEU A 27 12.72 -28.37 -3.93
CA LEU A 27 12.75 -26.91 -3.75
C LEU A 27 12.23 -26.17 -4.99
N GLY A 28 12.56 -26.63 -6.20
CA GLY A 28 12.07 -26.05 -7.45
C GLY A 28 10.55 -26.13 -7.59
N VAL A 29 9.95 -27.27 -7.23
CA VAL A 29 8.48 -27.44 -7.24
C VAL A 29 7.81 -26.52 -6.23
N ILE A 30 8.36 -26.40 -5.02
CA ILE A 30 7.82 -25.49 -3.98
C ILE A 30 7.90 -24.03 -4.46
N LEU A 31 9.04 -23.61 -5.02
CA LEU A 31 9.23 -22.24 -5.50
C LEU A 31 8.27 -21.89 -6.65
N ALA A 32 7.99 -22.83 -7.55
CA ALA A 32 7.08 -22.62 -8.67
C ALA A 32 5.65 -22.26 -8.23
N ILE A 33 5.17 -22.81 -7.12
CA ILE A 33 3.84 -22.51 -6.56
C ILE A 33 3.88 -21.33 -5.59
N ALA A 34 4.95 -21.21 -4.80
CA ALA A 34 5.05 -20.20 -3.76
C ALA A 34 5.21 -18.77 -4.30
N VAL A 35 6.00 -18.56 -5.37
CA VAL A 35 6.30 -17.21 -5.88
C VAL A 35 5.05 -16.47 -6.36
N PRO A 36 4.17 -17.03 -7.22
CA PRO A 36 2.95 -16.34 -7.65
C PRO A 36 2.01 -16.00 -6.48
N SER A 37 1.88 -16.90 -5.51
CA SER A 37 1.00 -16.71 -4.35
C SER A 37 1.42 -15.54 -3.47
N VAL A 38 2.72 -15.29 -3.31
CA VAL A 38 3.23 -14.20 -2.47
C VAL A 38 3.16 -12.85 -3.21
N SER A 39 3.37 -12.84 -4.52
CA SER A 39 3.35 -11.61 -5.32
C SER A 39 1.98 -10.92 -5.31
N GLY A 40 0.88 -11.69 -5.39
CA GLY A 40 -0.48 -11.11 -5.38
C GLY A 40 -0.85 -10.47 -4.04
N VAL A 41 -0.49 -11.12 -2.93
CA VAL A 41 -0.77 -10.60 -1.58
C VAL A 41 0.00 -9.30 -1.34
N ILE A 42 1.27 -9.24 -1.74
CA ILE A 42 2.08 -8.02 -1.61
C ILE A 42 1.46 -6.88 -2.42
N GLY A 43 1.02 -7.15 -3.66
CA GLY A 43 0.34 -6.15 -4.49
C GLY A 43 -0.89 -5.57 -3.79
N LYS A 44 -1.78 -6.44 -3.29
CA LYS A 44 -3.00 -5.99 -2.60
C LYS A 44 -2.70 -5.21 -1.32
N SER A 45 -1.73 -5.67 -0.53
CA SER A 45 -1.30 -4.94 0.67
C SER A 45 -0.73 -3.56 0.36
N LYS A 46 -0.05 -3.37 -0.78
CA LYS A 46 0.43 -2.05 -1.22
C LYS A 46 -0.73 -1.16 -1.66
N GLU A 47 -1.70 -1.68 -2.38
CA GLU A 47 -2.91 -0.95 -2.80
C GLU A 47 -3.74 -0.49 -1.58
N ASP A 48 -3.98 -1.40 -0.63
CA ASP A 48 -4.72 -1.08 0.59
C ASP A 48 -4.00 -0.02 1.44
N ALA A 49 -2.66 -0.11 1.51
CA ALA A 49 -1.84 0.90 2.19
C ALA A 49 -1.86 2.25 1.45
N ASP A 50 -1.82 2.26 0.11
CA ASP A 50 -1.92 3.48 -0.69
C ASP A 50 -3.25 4.19 -0.44
N LYS A 51 -4.36 3.44 -0.52
CA LYS A 51 -5.71 3.94 -0.23
C LYS A 51 -5.79 4.52 1.19
N SER A 52 -5.29 3.78 2.19
CA SER A 52 -5.31 4.23 3.58
C SER A 52 -4.48 5.52 3.79
N ASN A 53 -3.35 5.66 3.10
CA ASN A 53 -2.53 6.86 3.15
C ASN A 53 -3.24 8.07 2.50
N ARG A 54 -3.93 7.87 1.37
CA ARG A 54 -4.75 8.92 0.73
C ARG A 54 -5.86 9.40 1.65
N GLU A 55 -6.61 8.45 2.22
CA GLU A 55 -7.67 8.76 3.19
C GLU A 55 -7.12 9.51 4.42
N LEU A 56 -5.93 9.16 4.90
CA LEU A 56 -5.26 9.88 6.00
C LEU A 56 -5.00 11.35 5.62
N MET A 57 -4.45 11.60 4.43
CA MET A 57 -4.15 12.95 3.95
C MET A 57 -5.43 13.78 3.73
N GLU A 58 -6.46 13.18 3.14
CA GLU A 58 -7.77 13.81 2.94
C GLU A 58 -8.45 14.14 4.27
N ASN A 59 -8.40 13.24 5.24
CA ASN A 59 -8.94 13.50 6.58
C ASN A 59 -8.17 14.62 7.32
N ALA A 60 -6.85 14.68 7.15
CA ALA A 60 -6.05 15.80 7.68
C ALA A 60 -6.48 17.14 7.06
N ALA A 61 -6.71 17.18 5.75
CA ALA A 61 -7.22 18.36 5.05
C ALA A 61 -8.64 18.75 5.48
N ARG A 62 -9.54 17.76 5.65
CA ARG A 62 -10.89 17.95 6.21
C ARG A 62 -10.83 18.60 7.59
N LEU A 63 -9.95 18.10 8.44
CA LEU A 63 -9.77 18.64 9.79
C LEU A 63 -9.17 20.05 9.76
N ALA A 64 -8.21 20.32 8.88
CA ALA A 64 -7.65 21.66 8.68
C ALA A 64 -8.74 22.67 8.28
N HIS A 65 -9.55 22.30 7.30
CA HIS A 65 -10.66 23.13 6.83
C HIS A 65 -11.69 23.40 7.92
N ALA A 66 -12.13 22.36 8.63
CA ALA A 66 -13.06 22.48 9.75
C ALA A 66 -12.50 23.30 10.93
N SER A 67 -11.17 23.39 11.04
CA SER A 67 -10.48 24.19 12.06
C SER A 67 -10.29 25.65 11.64
N GLY A 68 -10.76 26.04 10.46
CA GLY A 68 -10.66 27.41 9.94
C GLY A 68 -9.30 27.75 9.34
N VAL A 69 -8.51 26.73 8.97
CA VAL A 69 -7.33 26.94 8.12
C VAL A 69 -7.82 26.92 6.68
N ASP A 70 -7.67 28.03 5.97
CA ASP A 70 -8.08 28.12 4.58
C ASP A 70 -7.04 27.46 3.66
N PRO A 71 -7.47 26.76 2.59
CA PRO A 71 -6.56 26.23 1.60
C PRO A 71 -5.97 27.36 0.73
N GLU A 72 -4.75 27.17 0.24
CA GLU A 72 -4.13 28.06 -0.73
C GLU A 72 -4.53 27.61 -2.14
N ASP A 73 -5.07 28.52 -2.95
CA ASP A 73 -5.56 28.23 -4.31
C ASP A 73 -6.53 27.02 -4.39
N GLY A 74 -7.32 26.81 -3.32
CA GLY A 74 -8.29 25.72 -3.24
C GLY A 74 -7.70 24.35 -2.86
N ALA A 75 -6.43 24.28 -2.50
CA ALA A 75 -5.80 23.04 -2.07
C ALA A 75 -4.93 23.19 -0.80
N TYR A 76 -4.75 22.07 -0.09
CA TYR A 76 -3.75 21.96 0.99
C TYR A 76 -2.53 21.21 0.47
N THR A 77 -1.36 21.83 0.59
CA THR A 77 -0.10 21.09 0.43
C THR A 77 0.13 20.20 1.64
N LEU A 78 0.70 19.01 1.42
CA LEU A 78 1.04 18.10 2.53
C LEU A 78 2.02 18.75 3.52
N ASP A 79 2.92 19.60 3.03
CA ASP A 79 3.84 20.38 3.88
C ASP A 79 3.10 21.34 4.82
N ASN A 80 2.05 22.02 4.34
CA ASN A 80 1.24 22.88 5.20
C ASN A 80 0.47 22.06 6.24
N LEU A 81 -0.09 20.90 5.86
CA LEU A 81 -0.77 20.03 6.83
C LEU A 81 0.17 19.53 7.93
N VAL A 82 1.42 19.23 7.60
CA VAL A 82 2.44 18.87 8.60
C VAL A 82 2.81 20.06 9.49
N LYS A 83 3.07 21.21 8.87
CA LYS A 83 3.48 22.43 9.58
C LYS A 83 2.42 22.93 10.56
N GLU A 84 1.15 22.88 10.15
CA GLU A 84 0.01 23.29 10.97
C GLU A 84 -0.42 22.20 11.98
N GLY A 85 0.17 20.99 11.88
CA GLY A 85 0.00 19.91 12.87
C GLY A 85 -1.24 19.03 12.66
N PHE A 86 -1.86 19.08 11.49
CA PHE A 86 -2.95 18.17 11.09
C PHE A 86 -2.43 16.81 10.62
N LEU A 87 -1.16 16.77 10.22
CA LEU A 87 -0.44 15.57 9.83
C LEU A 87 0.88 15.51 10.62
N GLU A 88 1.25 14.35 11.16
CA GLU A 88 2.50 14.24 11.93
C GLU A 88 3.72 14.27 11.00
N GLU A 89 3.64 13.49 9.91
CA GLU A 89 4.63 13.41 8.85
C GLU A 89 3.96 12.98 7.55
N LYS A 90 4.64 13.21 6.42
CA LYS A 90 4.17 12.73 5.13
C LYS A 90 4.24 11.20 5.13
N PRO A 91 3.14 10.49 4.81
CA PRO A 91 3.19 9.03 4.72
C PRO A 91 4.17 8.61 3.62
N THR A 92 4.69 7.38 3.73
CA THR A 92 5.54 6.79 2.68
C THR A 92 4.68 5.99 1.71
N ASN A 93 4.86 6.23 0.41
CA ASN A 93 4.18 5.51 -0.65
C ASN A 93 4.71 4.06 -0.73
N PRO A 94 3.83 3.05 -0.58
CA PRO A 94 4.22 1.64 -0.51
C PRO A 94 4.73 1.07 -1.85
N ASN A 95 4.54 1.82 -2.96
CA ASN A 95 4.98 1.43 -4.29
C ASN A 95 6.37 1.98 -4.63
N THR A 96 6.69 3.19 -4.19
CA THR A 96 7.94 3.90 -4.55
C THR A 96 8.94 4.00 -3.40
N ASP A 97 8.54 3.66 -2.16
CA ASP A 97 9.32 3.83 -0.92
C ASP A 97 9.78 5.30 -0.70
N LYS A 98 9.05 6.27 -1.26
CA LYS A 98 9.26 7.72 -1.07
C LYS A 98 8.05 8.32 -0.37
N ASP A 99 8.23 9.44 0.30
CA ASP A 99 7.11 10.16 0.92
C ASP A 99 6.15 10.71 -0.15
N TYR A 100 4.85 10.74 0.17
CA TYR A 100 3.86 11.35 -0.71
C TYR A 100 4.17 12.84 -0.94
N ASN A 101 3.86 13.31 -2.14
CA ASN A 101 3.94 14.70 -2.54
C ASN A 101 2.75 15.06 -3.43
N GLY A 102 2.29 16.29 -3.32
CA GLY A 102 1.08 16.74 -3.99
C GLY A 102 0.23 17.58 -3.06
N THR A 103 -1.06 17.62 -3.38
CA THR A 103 -2.02 18.48 -2.70
C THR A 103 -3.34 17.75 -2.48
N VAL A 104 -4.08 18.13 -1.44
CA VAL A 104 -5.48 17.74 -1.29
C VAL A 104 -6.34 18.91 -1.76
N GLU A 105 -7.03 18.73 -2.88
CA GLU A 105 -7.96 19.72 -3.43
C GLU A 105 -9.28 19.70 -2.66
N VAL A 106 -9.85 20.89 -2.44
CA VAL A 106 -11.14 21.08 -1.78
C VAL A 106 -12.14 21.59 -2.82
N THR A 107 -13.20 20.83 -3.05
CA THR A 107 -14.29 21.24 -3.94
C THR A 107 -15.58 21.35 -3.14
N ASN A 108 -16.34 22.43 -3.35
CA ASN A 108 -17.71 22.52 -2.85
C ASN A 108 -18.65 22.01 -3.94
N GLU A 109 -19.30 20.88 -3.67
CA GLU A 109 -20.21 20.16 -4.57
C GLU A 109 -21.67 20.59 -4.40
N ALA A 110 -21.96 21.63 -3.61
CA ALA A 110 -23.33 22.03 -3.38
C ALA A 110 -23.93 22.72 -4.62
N ASP A 111 -25.04 22.15 -5.12
CA ASP A 111 -25.88 22.77 -6.16
C ASP A 111 -26.64 24.02 -5.65
N ASP A 112 -26.73 24.18 -4.33
CA ASP A 112 -27.38 25.31 -3.65
C ASP A 112 -26.38 25.97 -2.70
N SER A 113 -26.28 27.31 -2.75
CA SER A 113 -25.26 28.09 -2.05
C SER A 113 -25.41 28.11 -0.52
N ASP A 114 -26.51 27.57 0.01
CA ASP A 114 -26.81 27.50 1.44
C ASP A 114 -26.42 26.14 2.08
N VAL A 115 -25.85 25.21 1.30
CA VAL A 115 -25.36 23.91 1.79
C VAL A 115 -23.85 23.85 1.62
N ASP A 116 -23.16 23.47 2.68
CA ASP A 116 -21.72 23.20 2.66
C ASP A 116 -21.52 21.69 2.42
N ASP A 117 -21.32 21.30 1.15
CA ASP A 117 -20.94 19.92 0.79
C ASP A 117 -19.52 19.91 0.20
N TYR A 118 -18.53 19.61 1.04
CA TYR A 118 -17.12 19.66 0.64
C TYR A 118 -16.55 18.26 0.39
N THR A 119 -15.97 18.08 -0.81
CA THR A 119 -15.13 16.94 -1.15
C THR A 119 -13.66 17.32 -1.01
N PHE A 120 -12.87 16.32 -0.63
CA PHE A 120 -11.43 16.44 -0.41
C PHE A 120 -10.80 15.29 -1.15
N GLU A 121 -9.97 15.60 -2.14
CA GLU A 121 -9.39 14.59 -3.02
C GLU A 121 -7.88 14.82 -3.11
N TYR A 122 -7.11 13.77 -2.81
CA TYR A 122 -5.67 13.82 -3.01
C TYR A 122 -5.31 13.84 -4.50
N LYS A 123 -4.53 14.84 -4.90
CA LYS A 123 -3.89 14.95 -6.22
C LYS A 123 -2.38 14.73 -6.09
N PRO A 124 -1.84 13.68 -6.73
CA PRO A 124 -0.41 13.40 -6.73
C PRO A 124 0.36 14.52 -7.43
N GLY A 125 1.59 14.81 -6.96
CA GLY A 125 2.50 15.73 -7.64
C GLY A 125 3.06 15.15 -8.94
N GLU A 126 3.59 16.00 -9.82
CA GLU A 126 4.04 15.63 -11.18
C GLU A 126 5.10 14.52 -11.22
N ASP A 127 5.82 14.30 -10.12
CA ASP A 127 6.88 13.29 -9.99
C ASP A 127 6.39 11.99 -9.30
N GLU A 128 5.13 11.89 -8.88
CA GLU A 128 4.55 10.64 -8.38
C GLU A 128 4.18 9.73 -9.54
N GLU A 129 4.74 8.52 -9.54
CA GLU A 129 4.29 7.49 -10.45
C GLU A 129 2.86 7.07 -10.04
N GLU A 130 1.85 7.55 -10.76
CA GLU A 130 0.52 6.94 -10.73
C GLU A 130 0.63 5.53 -11.32
N ILE A 131 0.51 4.53 -10.46
CA ILE A 131 0.26 3.18 -10.94
C ILE A 131 -1.20 3.16 -11.37
N SER A 132 -1.42 2.99 -12.68
CA SER A 132 -2.74 2.80 -13.27
C SER A 132 -3.50 1.73 -12.50
N ASP A 133 -4.69 2.09 -12.03
CA ASP A 133 -5.67 1.19 -11.46
C ASP A 133 -6.15 0.20 -12.54
N ASP A 134 -5.40 -0.88 -12.77
CA ASP A 134 -5.78 -2.00 -13.64
C ASP A 134 -6.31 -3.18 -12.81
N THR A 135 -7.02 -2.86 -11.72
CA THR A 135 -7.84 -3.81 -10.98
C THR A 135 -9.24 -3.26 -10.75
N SER A 136 -9.90 -2.87 -11.85
CA SER A 136 -11.34 -3.09 -12.01
C SER A 136 -11.61 -4.61 -11.93
N GLY A 137 -11.63 -5.13 -10.71
CA GLY A 137 -11.82 -6.54 -10.39
C GLY A 137 -12.17 -6.74 -8.93
N GLY A 138 -12.87 -5.78 -8.32
CA GLY A 138 -13.67 -6.03 -7.13
C GLY A 138 -14.99 -6.64 -7.59
N ASN A 139 -15.18 -7.92 -7.30
CA ASN A 139 -16.53 -8.47 -7.23
C ASN A 139 -17.28 -7.67 -6.15
N ASP A 140 -18.22 -6.83 -6.58
CA ASP A 140 -19.35 -6.39 -5.78
C ASP A 140 -20.25 -7.61 -5.52
N ASP A 141 -19.78 -8.54 -4.70
CA ASP A 141 -20.61 -9.60 -4.13
C ASP A 141 -20.95 -9.18 -2.70
N ASP A 142 -21.91 -8.27 -2.56
CA ASP A 142 -22.85 -8.27 -1.43
C ASP A 142 -24.16 -7.64 -1.92
N ASP A 143 -24.85 -8.48 -2.70
CA ASP A 143 -26.24 -8.36 -3.13
C ASP A 143 -27.16 -7.96 -1.96
N ASP A 144 -28.04 -7.02 -2.30
CA ASP A 144 -29.32 -6.78 -1.67
C ASP A 144 -30.03 -8.08 -1.26
N ASN A 145 -30.37 -8.20 0.02
CA ASN A 145 -31.57 -8.92 0.42
C ASN A 145 -32.36 -8.10 1.44
N ASN A 146 -33.20 -7.26 0.86
CA ASN A 146 -34.57 -6.96 1.28
C ASN A 146 -35.19 -8.04 2.19
N GLU A 147 -35.74 -7.64 3.33
CA GLU A 147 -37.10 -8.03 3.70
C GLU A 147 -37.64 -7.07 4.77
N GLU A 148 -38.75 -6.46 4.39
CA GLU A 148 -39.75 -5.73 5.17
C GLU A 148 -40.08 -6.46 6.49
N ASP A 149 -40.22 -5.72 7.58
CA ASP A 149 -41.13 -6.12 8.65
C ASP A 149 -41.81 -4.87 9.23
N ASP A 150 -43.10 -4.78 8.91
CA ASP A 150 -44.10 -3.89 9.49
C ASP A 150 -44.20 -4.06 11.01
N ASP A 151 -44.42 -2.94 11.73
CA ASP A 151 -45.26 -2.88 12.95
C ASP A 151 -45.71 -1.43 13.26
#